data_AF-A0A366CXT3-F1
#
_entry.id   AF-A0A366CXT3-F1
#
_cell.length_a   1.000
_cell.length_b   1.000
_cell.length_c   1.000
_cell.angle_alpha   90.00
_cell.angle_beta   90.00
_cell.angle_gamma   90.00
#
_symmetry.space_group_name_H-M   'P 1'
#
loop_
_entity.id
_entity.type
_entity.pdbx_description
1 polymer ?
#
loop_
_entity_poly.entity_id
_entity_poly.type
_entity_poly.pdbx_seq_one_letter_code
_entity_poly.pdbx_strand_id
1 'polypeptide(L)'
;MVSLKGIFPMDLRYPGIEIKVELIVLRAYLSQMEKGVNSVCENYIMEEEKTFKDAEYYEYQHVYNIAEDELPRIIRMPFVVSIYALFENSVERLLDYAKIKENNELSLKDINGRSPLSKQNKYMKHVLGYDYQFSSAIMNKINNISKVRNYVAHANGNISNISKEKIIELEKIADEVVGLTVDPKFIDISYDYLIHSMETIESTLKDLMNYMESKYGIGQTVRN
;
A
#
# COMPACT_ATOMS: atom_id res chain seq x y z
N MET A 1 1.67 1.22 36.91
CA MET A 1 0.85 0.62 35.83
C MET A 1 0.40 -0.76 36.31
N VAL A 2 -0.90 -0.96 36.55
CA VAL A 2 -1.43 -2.26 36.98
C VAL A 2 -1.31 -3.22 35.79
N SER A 3 -0.48 -4.26 35.96
CA SER A 3 -0.32 -5.32 34.99
C SER A 3 -1.63 -6.12 34.91
N LEU A 4 -2.42 -5.91 33.86
CA LEU A 4 -3.59 -6.74 33.50
C LEU A 4 -3.19 -8.15 33.01
N LYS A 5 -2.06 -8.68 33.47
CA LYS A 5 -1.70 -10.09 33.30
C LYS A 5 -2.72 -10.92 34.06
N GLY A 6 -3.63 -11.59 33.34
CA GLY A 6 -4.52 -12.59 33.91
C GLY A 6 -6.01 -12.47 33.58
N ILE A 7 -6.47 -11.35 32.99
CA ILE A 7 -7.91 -11.19 32.66
C ILE A 7 -8.19 -11.41 31.16
N PHE A 8 -7.23 -11.14 30.28
CA PHE A 8 -7.34 -11.41 28.84
C PHE A 8 -6.14 -12.21 28.35
N PRO A 9 -6.33 -13.23 27.47
CA PRO A 9 -5.25 -13.98 26.82
C PRO A 9 -4.50 -13.16 25.74
N MET A 10 -4.70 -11.83 25.72
CA MET A 10 -4.33 -10.94 24.63
C MET A 10 -3.37 -9.86 25.14
N ASP A 11 -2.21 -9.74 24.49
CA ASP A 11 -1.29 -8.63 24.76
C ASP A 11 -1.80 -7.37 24.05
N LEU A 12 -2.44 -6.48 24.80
CA LEU A 12 -3.01 -5.22 24.29
C LEU A 12 -1.98 -4.26 23.67
N ARG A 13 -0.69 -4.54 23.82
CA ARG A 13 0.39 -3.76 23.17
C ARG A 13 0.75 -4.31 21.79
N TYR A 14 0.27 -5.49 21.43
CA TYR A 14 0.55 -6.08 20.13
C TYR A 14 -0.28 -5.39 19.05
N PRO A 15 0.34 -4.70 18.07
CA PRO A 15 -0.38 -3.88 17.10
C PRO A 15 -1.09 -4.69 16.02
N GLY A 16 -0.95 -6.01 15.99
CA GLY A 16 -1.51 -6.85 14.94
C GLY A 16 -3.04 -6.84 14.89
N ILE A 17 -3.72 -6.48 15.98
CA ILE A 17 -5.19 -6.36 15.99
C ILE A 17 -5.62 -5.15 15.16
N GLU A 18 -5.02 -3.99 15.42
CA GLU A 18 -5.31 -2.76 14.69
C GLU A 18 -4.89 -2.90 13.21
N ILE A 19 -3.73 -3.52 12.93
CA ILE A 19 -3.28 -3.78 11.56
C ILE A 19 -4.29 -4.68 10.81
N LYS A 20 -4.85 -5.70 11.46
CA LYS A 20 -5.91 -6.55 10.88
C LYS A 20 -7.16 -5.73 10.55
N VAL A 21 -7.55 -4.79 11.41
CA VAL A 21 -8.68 -3.88 11.14
C VAL A 21 -8.38 -2.98 9.94
N GLU A 22 -7.20 -2.37 9.88
CA GLU A 22 -6.78 -1.52 8.77
C GLU A 22 -6.79 -2.29 7.44
N LEU A 23 -6.28 -3.53 7.41
CA LEU A 23 -6.33 -4.42 6.25
C LEU A 23 -7.78 -4.71 5.80
N ILE A 24 -8.69 -5.03 6.74
CA ILE A 24 -10.10 -5.28 6.45
C ILE A 24 -10.75 -4.04 5.83
N VAL A 25 -10.50 -2.87 6.40
CA VAL A 25 -11.07 -1.61 5.94
C VAL A 25 -10.57 -1.29 4.53
N LEU A 26 -9.26 -1.32 4.27
CA LEU A 26 -8.74 -1.07 2.93
C LEU A 26 -9.27 -2.09 1.91
N ARG A 27 -9.36 -3.39 2.26
CA ARG A 27 -9.97 -4.40 1.39
C ARG A 27 -11.43 -4.08 1.07
N ALA A 28 -12.21 -3.68 2.06
CA ALA A 28 -13.60 -3.32 1.87
C ALA A 28 -13.73 -2.11 0.92
N TYR A 29 -12.94 -1.05 1.12
CA TYR A 29 -12.90 0.09 0.20
C TYR A 29 -12.51 -0.33 -1.22
N LEU A 30 -11.47 -1.14 -1.37
CA LEU A 30 -11.04 -1.64 -2.68
C LEU A 30 -12.13 -2.45 -3.37
N SER A 31 -12.86 -3.29 -2.64
CA SER A 31 -13.97 -4.10 -3.20
C SER A 31 -15.13 -3.26 -3.75
N GLN A 32 -15.30 -2.02 -3.26
CA GLN A 32 -16.35 -1.11 -3.70
C GLN A 32 -15.84 -0.07 -4.70
N MET A 33 -14.53 -0.04 -4.98
CA MET A 33 -13.89 1.06 -5.73
C MET A 33 -14.45 1.19 -7.14
N GLU A 34 -14.49 0.11 -7.93
CA GLU A 34 -14.97 0.17 -9.32
C GLU A 34 -16.45 0.56 -9.41
N LYS A 35 -17.27 0.12 -8.45
CA LYS A 35 -18.66 0.58 -8.36
C LYS A 35 -18.73 2.09 -8.11
N GLY A 36 -17.86 2.61 -7.24
CA GLY A 36 -17.75 4.05 -6.98
C GLY A 36 -17.27 4.82 -8.20
N VAL A 37 -16.24 4.32 -8.89
CA VAL A 37 -15.71 4.89 -10.12
C VAL A 37 -16.81 4.98 -11.18
N ASN A 38 -17.47 3.86 -11.50
CA ASN A 38 -18.54 3.83 -12.50
C ASN A 38 -19.67 4.81 -12.16
N SER A 39 -20.10 4.82 -10.90
CA SER A 39 -21.12 5.76 -10.42
C SER A 39 -20.68 7.23 -10.62
N VAL A 40 -19.42 7.57 -10.36
CA VAL A 40 -18.92 8.94 -10.57
C VAL A 40 -18.88 9.28 -12.06
N CYS A 41 -18.45 8.34 -12.92
CA CYS A 41 -18.37 8.54 -14.36
C CYS A 41 -19.76 8.74 -14.99
N GLU A 42 -20.72 7.88 -14.65
CA GLU A 42 -22.11 7.97 -15.13
C GLU A 42 -22.77 9.29 -14.70
N ASN A 43 -22.58 9.70 -13.45
CA ASN A 43 -23.12 10.97 -12.96
C ASN A 43 -22.46 12.17 -13.66
N TYR A 44 -21.14 12.13 -13.87
CA TYR A 44 -20.45 13.19 -14.60
C TYR A 44 -21.00 13.34 -16.02
N ILE A 45 -21.07 12.24 -16.78
CA ILE A 45 -21.63 12.24 -18.13
C ILE A 45 -23.05 12.83 -18.10
N MET A 46 -23.95 12.28 -17.28
CA MET A 46 -25.34 12.73 -17.19
C MET A 46 -25.50 14.24 -16.91
N GLU A 47 -24.66 14.82 -16.06
CA GLU A 47 -24.72 16.26 -15.74
C GLU A 47 -24.18 17.13 -16.88
N GLU A 48 -23.11 16.69 -17.54
CA GLU A 48 -22.57 17.38 -18.72
C GLU A 48 -23.58 17.32 -19.88
N GLU A 49 -24.23 16.18 -20.13
CA GLU A 49 -25.26 16.04 -21.18
C GLU A 49 -26.44 17.00 -20.98
N LYS A 50 -26.85 17.23 -19.72
CA LYS A 50 -27.91 18.19 -19.40
C LYS A 50 -27.51 19.62 -19.70
N THR A 51 -26.23 19.94 -19.52
CA THR A 51 -25.66 21.27 -19.68
C THR A 51 -25.39 21.58 -21.16
N PHE A 52 -24.97 20.58 -21.93
CA PHE A 52 -24.51 20.70 -23.31
C PHE A 52 -25.45 19.99 -24.31
N LYS A 53 -26.77 20.15 -24.14
CA LYS A 53 -27.79 19.47 -24.98
C LYS A 53 -27.69 19.73 -26.48
N ASP A 54 -27.12 20.87 -26.86
CA ASP A 54 -26.97 21.31 -28.26
C ASP A 54 -25.52 21.17 -28.77
N ALA A 55 -24.62 20.58 -27.99
CA ALA A 55 -23.21 20.46 -28.32
C ALA A 55 -22.95 19.49 -29.48
N GLU A 56 -21.89 19.75 -30.24
CA GLU A 56 -21.50 18.89 -31.35
C GLU A 56 -20.88 17.57 -30.84
N TYR A 57 -20.93 16.54 -31.68
CA TYR A 57 -20.45 15.19 -31.33
C TYR A 57 -19.01 15.16 -30.79
N TYR A 58 -18.12 16.02 -31.29
CA TYR A 58 -16.72 16.07 -30.83
C TYR A 58 -16.57 16.64 -29.41
N GLU A 59 -17.52 17.46 -28.95
CA GLU A 59 -17.53 18.03 -27.59
C GLU A 59 -17.96 16.95 -26.58
N TYR A 60 -18.89 16.07 -26.98
CA TYR A 60 -19.24 14.87 -26.22
C TYR A 60 -18.08 13.89 -26.09
N GLN A 61 -17.27 13.72 -27.14
CA GLN A 61 -16.11 12.84 -27.07
C GLN A 61 -15.11 13.29 -25.99
N HIS A 62 -14.96 14.58 -25.75
CA HIS A 62 -14.12 15.08 -24.66
C HIS A 62 -14.68 14.70 -23.28
N VAL A 63 -16.01 14.78 -23.09
CA VAL A 63 -16.70 14.36 -21.86
C VAL A 63 -16.46 12.88 -21.59
N TYR A 64 -16.61 12.02 -22.59
CA TYR A 64 -16.33 10.58 -22.42
C TYR A 64 -14.87 10.31 -22.09
N ASN A 65 -13.91 10.99 -22.71
CA ASN A 65 -12.49 10.82 -22.38
C ASN A 65 -12.20 11.21 -20.90
N ILE A 66 -12.79 12.29 -20.40
CA ILE A 66 -12.66 12.66 -18.99
C ILE A 66 -13.26 11.57 -18.10
N ALA A 67 -14.44 11.07 -18.47
CA ALA A 67 -15.16 10.05 -17.71
C ALA A 67 -14.41 8.72 -17.68
N GLU A 68 -13.90 8.25 -18.80
CA GLU A 68 -13.34 6.91 -18.96
C GLU A 68 -11.85 6.85 -18.58
N ASP A 69 -11.10 7.93 -18.76
CA ASP A 69 -9.64 7.94 -18.52
C ASP A 69 -9.25 8.77 -17.29
N GLU A 70 -9.73 10.01 -17.17
CA GLU A 70 -9.23 10.94 -16.15
C GLU A 70 -9.81 10.68 -14.75
N LEU A 71 -11.14 10.52 -14.65
CA LEU A 71 -11.81 10.30 -13.38
C LEU A 71 -11.36 9.01 -12.68
N PRO A 72 -11.27 7.85 -13.36
CA PRO A 72 -10.79 6.62 -12.72
C PRO A 72 -9.35 6.77 -12.22
N ARG A 73 -8.47 7.41 -13.00
CA ARG A 73 -7.09 7.68 -12.61
C ARG A 73 -7.03 8.53 -11.34
N ILE A 74 -7.79 9.62 -11.28
CA ILE A 74 -7.86 10.51 -10.10
C ILE A 74 -8.31 9.75 -8.85
N ILE A 75 -9.29 8.86 -8.99
CA ILE A 75 -9.86 8.09 -7.87
C ILE A 75 -8.90 6.98 -7.39
N ARG A 76 -8.26 6.26 -8.32
CA ARG A 76 -7.41 5.09 -8.03
C ARG A 76 -6.03 5.49 -7.48
N MET A 77 -5.43 6.58 -7.97
CA MET A 77 -4.08 7.00 -7.59
C MET A 77 -3.86 7.14 -6.08
N PRO A 78 -4.70 7.88 -5.32
CA PRO A 78 -4.55 8.00 -3.87
C PRO A 78 -4.55 6.66 -3.13
N PHE A 79 -5.23 5.65 -3.69
CA PHE A 79 -5.34 4.35 -3.04
C PHE A 79 -4.01 3.59 -2.98
N VAL A 80 -3.13 3.75 -3.99
CA VAL A 80 -1.75 3.21 -3.93
C VAL A 80 -0.98 3.82 -2.76
N VAL A 81 -1.19 5.11 -2.50
CA VAL A 81 -0.57 5.80 -1.36
C VAL A 81 -1.04 5.18 -0.05
N SER A 82 -2.35 4.94 0.09
CA SER A 82 -2.94 4.29 1.27
C SER A 82 -2.42 2.87 1.48
N ILE A 83 -2.33 2.06 0.42
CA ILE A 83 -1.80 0.68 0.49
C ILE A 83 -0.35 0.69 1.01
N TYR A 84 0.50 1.55 0.46
CA TYR A 84 1.90 1.60 0.88
C TYR A 84 2.06 2.18 2.30
N ALA A 85 1.28 3.20 2.66
CA ALA A 85 1.30 3.79 3.99
C ALA A 85 0.91 2.76 5.07
N LEU A 86 -0.09 1.92 4.78
CA LEU A 86 -0.46 0.78 5.64
C LEU A 86 0.75 -0.13 5.89
N PHE A 87 1.45 -0.53 4.82
CA PHE A 87 2.63 -1.38 4.95
C PHE A 87 3.72 -0.73 5.82
N GLU A 88 4.10 0.50 5.49
CA GLU A 88 5.20 1.19 6.15
C GLU A 88 4.94 1.37 7.65
N ASN A 89 3.74 1.85 7.99
CA ASN A 89 3.33 2.04 9.37
C ASN A 89 3.19 0.72 10.14
N SER A 90 2.61 -0.30 9.52
CA SER A 90 2.42 -1.62 10.13
C SER A 90 3.76 -2.27 10.48
N VAL A 91 4.73 -2.25 9.55
CA VAL A 91 6.06 -2.83 9.81
C VAL A 91 6.78 -2.04 10.90
N GLU A 92 6.72 -0.70 10.89
CA GLU A 92 7.35 0.10 11.95
C GLU A 92 6.76 -0.25 13.34
N ARG A 93 5.43 -0.31 13.46
CA ARG A 93 4.75 -0.65 14.71
C ARG A 93 5.08 -2.07 15.20
N LEU A 94 5.12 -3.04 14.29
CA LEU A 94 5.50 -4.42 14.61
C LEU A 94 6.95 -4.49 15.11
N LEU A 95 7.88 -3.80 14.45
CA LEU A 95 9.29 -3.79 14.85
C LEU A 95 9.54 -3.00 16.16
N ASP A 96 8.74 -1.98 16.44
CA ASP A 96 8.76 -1.27 17.72
C ASP A 96 8.21 -2.14 18.86
N TYR A 97 7.13 -2.88 18.61
CA TYR A 97 6.64 -3.89 19.56
C TYR A 97 7.71 -4.95 19.87
N ALA A 98 8.39 -5.46 18.85
CA ALA A 98 9.50 -6.41 19.02
C ALA A 98 10.63 -5.81 19.85
N LYS A 99 11.01 -4.55 19.60
CA LYS A 99 12.01 -3.83 20.39
C LYS A 99 11.67 -3.86 21.88
N ILE A 100 10.43 -3.50 22.22
CA ILE A 100 9.93 -3.45 23.60
C ILE A 100 9.94 -4.86 24.22
N LYS A 101 9.57 -5.88 23.47
CA LYS A 101 9.55 -7.28 23.94
C LYS A 101 10.92 -7.84 24.26
N GLU A 102 11.90 -7.53 23.42
CA GLU A 102 13.28 -7.98 23.58
C GLU A 102 14.10 -7.08 24.51
N ASN A 103 13.50 -6.00 25.04
CA ASN A 103 14.20 -4.97 25.83
C ASN A 103 15.45 -4.42 25.12
N ASN A 104 15.36 -4.24 23.80
CA ASN A 104 16.45 -3.72 22.97
C ASN A 104 16.49 -2.19 23.02
N GLU A 105 17.68 -1.60 23.18
CA GLU A 105 17.83 -0.14 23.20
C GLU A 105 17.82 0.46 21.79
N LEU A 106 18.45 -0.23 20.84
CA LEU A 106 18.50 0.18 19.43
C LEU A 106 17.12 0.13 18.80
N SER A 107 16.74 1.19 18.12
CA SER A 107 15.51 1.29 17.35
C SER A 107 15.77 1.02 15.87
N LEU A 108 14.69 0.79 15.12
CA LEU A 108 14.77 0.74 13.66
C LEU A 108 15.43 2.01 13.11
N LYS A 109 15.19 3.19 13.70
CA LYS A 109 15.71 4.47 13.22
C LYS A 109 17.24 4.53 13.25
N ASP A 110 17.88 3.81 14.17
CA ASP A 110 19.33 3.76 14.36
C ASP A 110 20.05 2.90 13.30
N ILE A 111 19.30 2.19 12.45
CA ILE A 111 19.86 1.31 11.42
C ILE A 111 20.01 2.02 10.08
N ASN A 112 21.16 1.82 9.44
CA ASN A 112 21.42 2.27 8.06
C ASN A 112 21.06 1.20 7.03
N GLY A 113 20.32 1.59 5.99
CA GLY A 113 19.91 0.72 4.89
C GLY A 113 19.86 1.46 3.55
N ARG A 114 19.97 0.71 2.44
CA ARG A 114 19.89 1.27 1.08
C ARG A 114 18.44 1.62 0.68
N SER A 115 17.47 1.00 1.33
CA SER A 115 16.04 1.20 1.17
C SER A 115 15.33 0.94 2.50
N PRO A 116 14.07 1.38 2.68
CA PRO A 116 13.29 1.09 3.88
C PRO A 116 13.24 -0.41 4.22
N LEU A 117 13.00 -1.27 3.22
CA LEU A 117 12.96 -2.72 3.43
C LEU A 117 14.33 -3.31 3.75
N SER A 118 15.40 -2.81 3.12
CA SER A 118 16.76 -3.24 3.47
C SER A 118 17.10 -2.88 4.92
N LYS A 119 16.67 -1.71 5.39
CA LYS A 119 16.81 -1.27 6.78
C LYS A 119 16.02 -2.16 7.74
N GLN A 120 14.76 -2.48 7.41
CA GLN A 120 13.91 -3.39 8.18
C GLN A 120 14.51 -4.81 8.28
N ASN A 121 14.94 -5.40 7.17
CA ASN A 121 15.60 -6.71 7.17
C ASN A 121 16.87 -6.74 8.02
N LYS A 122 17.71 -5.70 7.92
CA LYS A 122 18.91 -5.60 8.77
C LYS A 122 18.55 -5.51 10.25
N TYR A 123 17.53 -4.73 10.61
CA TYR A 123 17.09 -4.61 11.99
C TYR A 123 16.56 -5.94 12.52
N MET A 124 15.66 -6.60 11.78
CA MET A 124 15.15 -7.94 12.13
C MET A 124 16.29 -8.94 12.35
N LYS A 125 17.23 -9.03 11.40
CA LYS A 125 18.31 -10.01 11.46
C LYS A 125 19.35 -9.70 12.53
N HIS A 126 19.86 -8.48 12.58
CA HIS A 126 21.08 -8.14 13.34
C HIS A 126 20.80 -7.55 14.72
N VAL A 127 19.60 -7.00 14.96
CA VAL A 127 19.22 -6.44 16.26
C VAL A 127 18.25 -7.34 16.99
N LEU A 128 17.19 -7.79 16.31
CA LEU A 128 16.16 -8.63 16.92
C LEU A 128 16.49 -10.14 16.87
N GLY A 129 17.54 -10.53 16.14
CA GLY A 129 17.93 -11.93 15.98
C GLY A 129 16.82 -12.78 15.35
N TYR A 130 16.10 -12.23 14.38
CA TYR A 130 15.04 -12.95 13.67
C TYR A 130 15.64 -13.86 12.61
N ASP A 131 15.14 -15.09 12.54
CA ASP A 131 15.35 -16.00 11.41
C ASP A 131 14.48 -15.61 10.21
N TYR A 132 13.45 -14.77 10.45
CA TYR A 132 12.62 -14.17 9.42
C TYR A 132 13.29 -12.97 8.75
N GLN A 133 13.15 -12.88 7.44
CA GLN A 133 13.51 -11.72 6.63
C GLN A 133 12.60 -11.67 5.40
N PHE A 134 12.30 -10.47 4.90
CA PHE A 134 11.65 -10.34 3.60
C PHE A 134 12.57 -10.90 2.50
N SER A 135 12.03 -11.76 1.64
CA SER A 135 12.78 -12.31 0.51
C SER A 135 13.10 -11.21 -0.52
N SER A 136 14.14 -11.42 -1.33
CA SER A 136 14.49 -10.49 -2.41
C SER A 136 13.33 -10.23 -3.38
N ALA A 137 12.53 -11.27 -3.67
CA ALA A 137 11.35 -11.16 -4.52
C ALA A 137 10.27 -10.26 -3.91
N ILE A 138 9.94 -10.45 -2.62
CA ILE A 138 8.98 -9.59 -1.91
C ILE A 138 9.51 -8.16 -1.81
N MET A 139 10.80 -8.01 -1.52
CA MET A 139 11.44 -6.70 -1.48
C MET A 139 11.32 -5.97 -2.82
N ASN A 140 11.51 -6.67 -3.95
CA ASN A 140 11.37 -6.05 -5.27
C ASN A 140 9.93 -5.58 -5.52
N LYS A 141 8.93 -6.44 -5.26
CA LYS A 141 7.52 -6.09 -5.42
C LYS A 141 7.12 -4.87 -4.60
N ILE A 142 7.48 -4.82 -3.32
CA ILE A 142 7.15 -3.69 -2.44
C ILE A 142 7.91 -2.43 -2.86
N ASN A 143 9.15 -2.57 -3.34
CA ASN A 143 9.92 -1.45 -3.85
C ASN A 143 9.29 -0.87 -5.14
N ASN A 144 8.73 -1.70 -6.01
CA ASN A 144 7.97 -1.24 -7.18
C ASN A 144 6.71 -0.44 -6.73
N ILE A 145 5.96 -0.95 -5.76
CA ILE A 145 4.81 -0.23 -5.17
C ILE A 145 5.26 1.11 -4.56
N SER A 146 6.38 1.13 -3.83
CA SER A 146 6.97 2.34 -3.23
C SER A 146 7.30 3.40 -4.28
N LYS A 147 7.92 2.99 -5.39
CA LYS A 147 8.26 3.89 -6.49
C LYS A 147 7.03 4.49 -7.12
N VAL A 148 6.05 3.67 -7.49
CA VAL A 148 4.77 4.14 -8.06
C VAL A 148 4.09 5.10 -7.10
N ARG A 149 4.01 4.77 -5.80
CA ARG A 149 3.51 5.66 -4.75
C ARG A 149 4.23 7.01 -4.75
N ASN A 150 5.56 7.02 -4.86
CA ASN A 150 6.33 8.26 -4.84
C ASN A 150 5.99 9.15 -6.05
N TYR A 151 5.80 8.56 -7.23
CA TYR A 151 5.36 9.32 -8.41
C TYR A 151 3.96 9.89 -8.24
N VAL A 152 3.02 9.11 -7.70
CA VAL A 152 1.68 9.61 -7.36
C VAL A 152 1.76 10.77 -6.36
N ALA A 153 2.47 10.59 -5.25
CA ALA A 153 2.48 11.56 -4.15
C ALA A 153 3.18 12.89 -4.52
N HIS A 154 4.24 12.85 -5.34
CA HIS A 154 5.02 14.05 -5.66
C HIS A 154 4.58 14.77 -6.93
N ALA A 155 3.89 14.09 -7.83
CA ALA A 155 3.55 14.66 -9.13
C ALA A 155 2.06 14.56 -9.45
N ASN A 156 1.22 14.07 -8.54
CA ASN A 156 -0.17 13.71 -8.81
C ASN A 156 -0.29 12.80 -10.04
N GLY A 157 0.71 11.92 -10.23
CA GLY A 157 0.85 11.06 -11.40
C GLY A 157 1.29 11.76 -12.69
N ASN A 158 1.48 13.09 -12.71
CA ASN A 158 1.95 13.82 -13.88
C ASN A 158 3.46 13.68 -14.06
N ILE A 159 3.88 13.01 -15.14
CA ILE A 159 5.28 12.72 -15.43
C ILE A 159 5.89 13.67 -16.47
N SER A 160 5.20 14.74 -16.86
CA SER A 160 5.67 15.67 -17.90
C SER A 160 6.99 16.36 -17.55
N ASN A 161 7.29 16.49 -16.25
CA ASN A 161 8.46 17.21 -15.73
C ASN A 161 9.45 16.32 -14.96
N ILE A 162 9.36 14.99 -15.07
CA ILE A 162 10.34 14.08 -14.47
C ILE A 162 11.49 13.79 -15.45
N SER A 163 12.65 13.38 -14.92
CA SER A 163 13.81 13.08 -15.76
C SER A 163 13.59 11.83 -16.60
N LYS A 164 14.26 11.73 -17.76
CA LYS A 164 14.14 10.58 -18.67
C LYS A 164 14.52 9.26 -17.99
N GLU A 165 15.50 9.29 -17.09
CA GLU A 165 15.94 8.12 -16.35
C GLU A 165 14.83 7.57 -15.44
N LYS A 166 14.03 8.45 -14.85
CA LYS A 166 12.87 8.10 -14.01
C LYS A 166 11.71 7.53 -14.84
N ILE A 167 11.50 8.05 -16.05
CA ILE A 167 10.51 7.49 -16.99
C ILE A 167 10.91 6.07 -17.38
N ILE A 168 12.17 5.85 -17.79
CA ILE A 168 12.68 4.51 -18.14
C ILE A 168 12.56 3.55 -16.96
N GLU A 169 12.77 4.03 -15.72
CA GLU A 169 12.57 3.23 -14.52
C GLU A 169 11.09 2.84 -14.32
N LEU A 170 10.16 3.76 -14.56
CA LEU A 170 8.72 3.50 -14.50
C LEU A 170 8.26 2.52 -15.58
N GLU A 171 8.73 2.68 -16.83
CA GLU A 171 8.43 1.78 -17.94
C GLU A 171 8.86 0.35 -17.62
N LYS A 172 10.08 0.17 -17.07
CA LYS A 172 10.54 -1.15 -16.61
C LYS A 172 9.64 -1.75 -15.53
N ILE A 173 9.12 -0.93 -14.61
CA ILE A 173 8.19 -1.41 -13.59
C ILE A 173 6.87 -1.82 -14.25
N ALA A 174 6.36 -1.03 -15.19
CA ALA A 174 5.14 -1.32 -15.93
C ALA A 174 5.24 -2.64 -16.72
N ASP A 175 6.41 -2.95 -17.28
CA ASP A 175 6.66 -4.24 -17.94
C ASP A 175 6.64 -5.44 -16.97
N GLU A 176 6.93 -5.22 -15.68
CA GLU A 176 7.00 -6.26 -14.65
C GLU A 176 5.70 -6.47 -13.86
N VAL A 177 4.77 -5.51 -13.92
CA VAL A 177 3.57 -5.50 -13.07
C VAL A 177 2.29 -5.38 -13.89
N VAL A 178 1.25 -6.10 -13.45
CA VAL A 178 -0.06 -6.01 -14.10
C VAL A 178 -0.73 -4.69 -13.70
N GLY A 179 -1.24 -3.98 -14.70
CA GLY A 179 -2.18 -2.89 -14.48
C GLY A 179 -1.57 -1.51 -14.22
N LEU A 180 -0.28 -1.33 -14.49
CA LEU A 180 0.40 -0.03 -14.53
C LEU A 180 0.74 0.31 -15.97
N THR A 181 0.33 1.50 -16.42
CA THR A 181 0.68 2.02 -17.74
C THR A 181 1.40 3.35 -17.60
N VAL A 182 2.36 3.61 -18.48
CA VAL A 182 3.11 4.88 -18.54
C VAL A 182 2.78 5.58 -19.86
N ASP A 183 2.00 6.65 -19.79
CA ASP A 183 1.72 7.57 -20.89
C ASP A 183 2.74 8.73 -20.87
N PRO A 184 3.07 9.39 -22.01
CA PRO A 184 3.97 10.54 -22.02
C PRO A 184 3.70 11.64 -21.00
N LYS A 185 2.44 11.79 -20.54
CA LYS A 185 2.04 12.82 -19.58
C LYS A 185 1.73 12.29 -18.18
N PHE A 186 1.24 11.06 -18.06
CA PHE A 186 0.76 10.53 -16.79
C PHE A 186 1.06 9.04 -16.62
N ILE A 187 1.10 8.59 -15.37
CA ILE A 187 0.94 7.16 -15.07
C ILE A 187 -0.55 6.85 -14.92
N ASP A 188 -0.96 5.70 -15.45
CA ASP A 188 -2.29 5.16 -15.23
C ASP A 188 -2.22 3.92 -14.34
N ILE A 189 -3.12 3.87 -13.36
CA ILE A 189 -3.20 2.81 -12.36
C ILE A 189 -4.58 2.19 -12.48
N SER A 190 -4.61 0.96 -12.98
CA SER A 190 -5.84 0.17 -13.06
C SER A 190 -6.26 -0.40 -11.71
N TYR A 191 -7.48 -0.92 -11.67
CA TYR A 191 -7.98 -1.69 -10.53
C TYR A 191 -7.12 -2.91 -10.20
N ASP A 192 -6.65 -3.63 -11.23
CA ASP A 192 -5.85 -4.85 -11.06
C ASP A 192 -4.53 -4.57 -10.36
N TYR A 193 -3.90 -3.43 -10.67
CA TYR A 193 -2.69 -3.00 -9.97
C TYR A 193 -2.95 -2.77 -8.48
N LEU A 194 -4.09 -2.17 -8.12
CA LEU A 194 -4.48 -1.97 -6.72
C LEU A 194 -4.73 -3.29 -6.01
N ILE A 195 -5.39 -4.25 -6.66
CA ILE A 195 -5.63 -5.60 -6.13
C ILE A 195 -4.31 -6.31 -5.85
N HIS A 196 -3.41 -6.37 -6.83
CA HIS A 196 -2.12 -7.03 -6.68
C HIS A 196 -1.21 -6.34 -5.65
N SER A 197 -1.26 -5.00 -5.58
CA SER A 197 -0.54 -4.24 -4.57
C SER A 197 -1.07 -4.57 -3.17
N MET A 198 -2.40 -4.59 -2.99
CA MET A 198 -3.03 -4.92 -1.72
C MET A 198 -2.74 -6.36 -1.29
N GLU A 199 -2.79 -7.33 -2.21
CA GLU A 199 -2.42 -8.73 -1.95
C GLU A 199 -0.96 -8.90 -1.53
N THR A 200 -0.06 -8.18 -2.19
CA THR A 200 1.37 -8.21 -1.85
C THR A 200 1.60 -7.67 -0.44
N ILE A 201 0.99 -6.53 -0.10
CA ILE A 201 1.12 -5.93 1.23
C ILE A 201 0.48 -6.81 2.29
N GLU A 202 -0.75 -7.27 2.08
CA GLU A 202 -1.48 -8.08 3.04
C GLU A 202 -0.77 -9.39 3.36
N SER A 203 -0.31 -10.12 2.33
CA SER A 203 0.42 -11.37 2.55
C SER A 203 1.73 -11.13 3.31
N THR A 204 2.48 -10.09 2.93
CA THR A 204 3.74 -9.74 3.62
C THR A 204 3.51 -9.38 5.09
N LEU A 205 2.49 -8.58 5.40
CA LEU A 205 2.17 -8.22 6.78
C LEU A 205 1.69 -9.43 7.57
N LYS A 206 0.86 -10.30 6.98
CA LYS A 206 0.42 -11.55 7.62
C LYS A 206 1.59 -12.46 7.93
N ASP A 207 2.55 -12.61 7.03
CA ASP A 207 3.74 -13.43 7.27
C ASP A 207 4.58 -12.93 8.45
N LEU A 208 4.83 -11.61 8.50
CA LEU A 208 5.56 -11.01 9.63
C LEU A 208 4.77 -11.14 10.94
N MET A 209 3.46 -10.88 10.91
CA MET A 209 2.59 -11.05 12.07
C MET A 209 2.61 -12.48 12.57
N ASN A 210 2.43 -13.47 11.69
CA ASN A 210 2.45 -14.89 12.04
C ASN A 210 3.79 -15.30 12.68
N TYR A 211 4.91 -14.83 12.13
CA TYR A 211 6.23 -15.07 12.72
C TYR A 211 6.31 -14.52 14.14
N MET A 212 5.87 -13.27 14.35
CA MET A 212 5.91 -12.63 15.66
C MET A 212 4.94 -13.25 16.66
N GLU A 213 3.74 -13.63 16.22
CA GLU A 213 2.74 -14.33 17.03
C GLU A 213 3.31 -15.66 17.54
N SER A 214 3.99 -16.41 16.66
CA SER A 214 4.71 -17.63 17.04
C SER A 214 5.88 -17.36 17.99
N LYS A 215 6.70 -16.34 17.72
CA LYS A 215 7.90 -16.02 18.52
C LYS A 215 7.55 -15.55 19.93
N TYR A 216 6.48 -14.76 20.08
CA TYR A 216 6.11 -14.14 21.36
C TYR A 216 4.95 -14.83 22.08
N GLY A 217 4.43 -15.95 21.54
CA GLY A 217 3.33 -16.70 22.13
C GLY A 217 2.02 -15.90 22.17
N ILE A 218 1.78 -15.03 21.18
CA ILE A 218 0.58 -14.18 21.14
C ILE A 218 -0.60 -15.05 20.71
N GLY A 219 -1.68 -15.07 21.49
CA GLY A 219 -2.90 -15.82 21.16
C GLY A 219 -2.82 -17.33 21.42
N GLN A 220 -1.69 -17.85 21.92
CA GLN A 220 -1.63 -19.23 22.42
C GLN A 220 -2.23 -19.27 23.84
N THR A 221 -3.42 -19.85 23.96
CA THR A 221 -3.98 -20.21 25.25
C THR A 221 -3.09 -21.32 25.83
N VAL A 222 -2.43 -21.05 26.96
CA VAL A 222 -1.80 -22.11 27.77
C VAL A 222 -2.94 -23.04 28.20
N ARG A 223 -3.12 -24.16 27.49
CA ARG A 223 -3.91 -25.28 27.99
C ARG A 223 -3.07 -25.91 29.09
N ASN A 224 -3.37 -25.54 30.33
CA ASN A 224 -3.01 -26.34 31.51
C ASN A 224 -3.77 -27.66 31.47
#